data_AF-A0A504YQN1-F1
#
_entry.id   AF-A0A504YQN1-F1
#
_cell.length_a   1.000
_cell.length_b   1.000
_cell.length_c   1.000
_cell.angle_alpha   90.00
_cell.angle_beta   90.00
_cell.angle_gamma   90.00
#
_symmetry.space_group_name_H-M   'P 1'
#
loop_
_entity.id
_entity.type
_entity.pdbx_description
1 polymer ?
#
loop_
_entity_poly.entity_id
_entity_poly.type
_entity_poly.pdbx_seq_one_letter_code
_entity_poly.pdbx_strand_id
1 'polypeptide(L)'
;MVNLYPLAMVISFYIQNFLLGIFEMDPELTESAKSKLRLLRDKYYPIEIDPSLSDAEKVPHMLDWWNVSHETIVSCGLHREALVKTVRDSCVVLRDGVREFMELLWSHSIPVLIFSAGLGDVIEILLKNFNMYRENIRVVSNFMRFNEEGLIVGFKDPVIHSFNKTAASILNEKYSGMTSVRSSVILLGDSTADVHMADGATINDPQGILSTVLRIGFLNESVEKHLEKYKDIYDIVLVNDDSFSVPLAIIQNVLRSHQSLMENTVSSADKQSK
;
A
#
# COMPACT_ATOMS: atom_id res chain seq x y z
N MET A 1 20.26 -6.64 16.88
CA MET A 1 20.49 -6.07 15.53
C MET A 1 19.92 -4.67 15.54
N VAL A 2 20.78 -3.66 15.46
CA VAL A 2 20.39 -2.25 15.54
C VAL A 2 19.80 -1.86 14.18
N ASN A 3 18.60 -1.26 14.19
CA ASN A 3 17.94 -0.68 13.02
C ASN A 3 18.85 0.41 12.43
N LEU A 4 19.61 0.09 11.39
CA LEU A 4 20.69 0.94 10.86
C LEU A 4 20.20 2.07 9.93
N TYR A 5 18.95 2.03 9.44
CA TYR A 5 18.40 3.09 8.58
C TYR A 5 17.22 3.79 9.24
N PRO A 6 17.22 5.14 9.30
CA PRO A 6 16.10 5.92 9.83
C PRO A 6 14.92 6.04 8.84
N LEU A 7 15.00 5.38 7.69
CA LEU A 7 14.02 5.43 6.61
C LEU A 7 13.01 4.30 6.72
N ALA A 8 11.73 4.60 6.55
CA ALA A 8 10.68 3.63 6.27
C ALA A 8 9.95 3.99 4.98
N MET A 9 9.29 3.00 4.39
CA MET A 9 8.48 3.20 3.20
C MET A 9 7.05 2.77 3.45
N VAL A 10 6.10 3.58 2.98
CA VAL A 10 4.68 3.23 2.97
C VAL A 10 4.21 3.24 1.52
N ILE A 11 3.84 2.07 1.02
CA ILE A 11 3.41 1.88 -0.36
C ILE A 11 1.91 1.55 -0.34
N SER A 12 1.11 2.38 -0.99
CA SER A 12 -0.23 2.00 -1.39
C SER A 12 -0.09 1.04 -2.55
N PHE A 13 -0.60 -0.17 -2.37
CA PHE A 13 -1.03 -0.98 -3.49
C PHE A 13 -2.52 -0.71 -3.67
N TYR A 14 -2.85 0.38 -4.35
CA TYR A 14 -4.16 0.52 -4.95
C TYR A 14 -3.96 0.25 -6.43
N ILE A 15 -4.32 -0.97 -6.83
CA ILE A 15 -4.70 -1.19 -8.22
C ILE A 15 -6.19 -0.89 -8.17
N GLN A 16 -6.59 0.29 -8.61
CA GLN A 16 -7.99 0.61 -8.87
C GLN A 16 -8.53 -0.56 -9.72
N ASN A 17 -9.53 -1.29 -9.21
CA ASN A 17 -10.04 -2.60 -9.69
C ASN A 17 -9.42 -3.89 -9.11
N PHE A 18 -8.58 -3.91 -8.07
CA PHE A 18 -7.94 -5.17 -7.63
C PHE A 18 -8.92 -6.22 -7.09
N LEU A 19 -9.88 -5.77 -6.26
CA LEU A 19 -10.80 -6.68 -5.58
C LEU A 19 -11.90 -7.19 -6.51
N LEU A 20 -12.45 -6.33 -7.38
CA LEU A 20 -13.32 -6.80 -8.45
C LEU A 20 -12.54 -7.57 -9.52
N GLY A 21 -11.40 -7.07 -9.97
CA GLY A 21 -10.66 -7.60 -11.12
C GLY A 21 -10.17 -9.03 -10.89
N ILE A 22 -9.61 -9.34 -9.72
CA ILE A 22 -9.19 -10.72 -9.42
C ILE A 22 -10.39 -11.66 -9.34
N PHE A 23 -11.48 -11.25 -8.68
CA PHE A 23 -12.65 -12.09 -8.49
C PHE A 23 -13.54 -12.20 -9.75
N GLU A 24 -13.55 -11.21 -10.63
CA GLU A 24 -14.21 -11.28 -11.94
C GLU A 24 -13.57 -12.35 -12.84
N MET A 25 -12.26 -12.54 -12.71
CA MET A 25 -11.49 -13.55 -13.44
C MET A 25 -11.60 -14.94 -12.83
N ASP A 26 -12.13 -15.07 -11.61
CA ASP A 26 -12.29 -16.35 -10.94
C ASP A 26 -13.40 -17.17 -11.61
N PRO A 27 -13.11 -18.37 -12.14
CA PRO A 27 -14.12 -19.23 -12.76
C PRO A 27 -15.07 -19.87 -11.74
N GLU A 28 -14.68 -19.94 -10.46
CA GLU A 28 -15.49 -20.52 -9.38
C GLU A 28 -16.44 -19.48 -8.76
N LEU A 29 -16.24 -18.19 -9.04
CA LEU A 29 -17.17 -17.16 -8.61
C LEU A 29 -18.43 -17.17 -9.49
N THR A 30 -19.59 -17.29 -8.85
CA THR A 30 -20.89 -17.32 -9.55
C THR A 30 -21.13 -16.03 -10.36
N GLU A 31 -21.77 -16.15 -11.52
CA GLU A 31 -22.12 -14.97 -12.34
C GLU A 31 -23.02 -13.99 -11.58
N SER A 32 -23.90 -14.49 -10.70
CA SER A 32 -24.70 -13.64 -9.82
C SER A 32 -23.84 -12.81 -8.87
N ALA A 33 -22.76 -13.38 -8.32
CA ALA A 33 -21.84 -12.66 -7.45
C ALA A 33 -21.01 -11.63 -8.24
N LYS A 34 -20.52 -11.98 -9.43
CA LYS A 34 -19.83 -11.04 -10.34
C LYS A 34 -20.72 -9.84 -10.67
N SER A 35 -21.96 -10.09 -11.09
CA SER A 35 -22.94 -9.03 -11.36
C SER A 35 -23.22 -8.16 -10.13
N LYS A 36 -23.35 -8.78 -8.94
CA LYS A 36 -23.56 -8.02 -7.70
C LYS A 36 -22.36 -7.14 -7.35
N LEU A 37 -21.14 -7.65 -7.45
CA LEU A 37 -19.92 -6.87 -7.21
C LEU A 37 -19.80 -5.69 -8.18
N ARG A 38 -20.12 -5.88 -9.47
CA ARG A 38 -20.17 -4.79 -10.47
C ARG A 38 -21.19 -3.72 -10.09
N LEU A 39 -22.39 -4.11 -9.69
CA LEU A 39 -23.43 -3.16 -9.25
C LEU A 39 -23.00 -2.38 -7.99
N LEU A 40 -22.31 -3.02 -7.05
CA LEU A 40 -21.76 -2.34 -5.88
C LEU A 40 -20.71 -1.31 -6.29
N ARG A 41 -19.79 -1.65 -7.19
CA ARG A 41 -18.81 -0.70 -7.74
C ARG A 41 -19.50 0.48 -8.41
N ASP A 42 -20.43 0.20 -9.33
CA ASP A 42 -21.10 1.25 -10.11
C ASP A 42 -21.91 2.21 -9.20
N LYS A 43 -22.36 1.74 -8.03
CA LYS A 43 -23.00 2.56 -7.00
C LYS A 43 -22.01 3.38 -6.17
N TYR A 44 -20.97 2.75 -5.64
CA TYR A 44 -20.14 3.34 -4.58
C TYR A 44 -18.87 4.04 -5.09
N TYR A 45 -18.33 3.62 -6.23
CA TYR A 45 -17.14 4.25 -6.81
C TYR A 45 -17.35 5.74 -7.14
N PRO A 46 -18.49 6.17 -7.74
CA PRO A 46 -18.75 7.59 -7.93
C PRO A 46 -18.76 8.39 -6.63
N ILE A 47 -19.20 7.80 -5.51
CA ILE A 47 -19.22 8.43 -4.19
C ILE A 47 -17.80 8.55 -3.62
N GLU A 48 -16.96 7.52 -3.79
CA GLU A 48 -15.56 7.52 -3.35
C GLU A 48 -14.80 8.70 -3.96
N ILE A 49 -14.95 8.91 -5.26
CA ILE A 49 -14.22 9.94 -6.02
C ILE A 49 -14.91 11.31 -6.03
N ASP A 50 -16.11 11.45 -5.45
CA ASP A 50 -16.88 12.69 -5.50
C ASP A 50 -16.15 13.84 -4.78
N PRO A 51 -15.73 14.91 -5.46
CA PRO A 51 -15.04 16.02 -4.80
C PRO A 51 -15.96 16.90 -3.94
N SER A 52 -17.29 16.77 -4.09
CA SER A 52 -18.27 17.56 -3.35
C SER A 52 -18.56 17.01 -1.96
N LEU A 53 -18.24 15.73 -1.71
CA LEU A 53 -18.42 15.06 -0.42
C LEU A 53 -17.13 15.11 0.40
N SER A 54 -17.27 15.40 1.69
CA SER A 54 -16.17 15.26 2.65
C SER A 54 -15.83 13.80 2.92
N ASP A 55 -14.61 13.53 3.39
CA ASP A 55 -14.20 12.17 3.75
C ASP A 55 -15.12 11.57 4.82
N ALA A 56 -15.58 12.37 5.79
CA ALA A 56 -16.51 11.94 6.83
C ALA A 56 -17.88 11.49 6.26
N GLU A 57 -18.38 12.14 5.22
CA GLU A 57 -19.61 11.75 4.54
C GLU A 57 -19.43 10.48 3.70
N LYS A 58 -18.23 10.23 3.17
CA LYS A 58 -17.92 9.05 2.37
C LYS A 58 -17.68 7.78 3.19
N VAL A 59 -17.16 7.91 4.42
CA VAL A 59 -16.78 6.79 5.29
C VAL A 59 -17.92 5.75 5.45
N PRO A 60 -19.17 6.12 5.80
CA PRO A 60 -20.26 5.14 5.93
C PRO A 60 -20.53 4.37 4.63
N HIS A 61 -20.46 5.06 3.49
CA HIS A 61 -20.65 4.43 2.18
C HIS A 61 -19.54 3.44 1.84
N MET A 62 -18.29 3.74 2.19
CA MET A 62 -17.18 2.82 1.99
C MET A 62 -17.29 1.59 2.88
N LEU A 63 -17.70 1.76 4.15
CA LEU A 63 -17.95 0.63 5.05
C LEU A 63 -19.05 -0.29 4.49
N ASP A 64 -20.17 0.29 4.07
CA ASP A 64 -21.26 -0.48 3.44
C ASP A 64 -20.78 -1.20 2.18
N TRP A 65 -20.02 -0.52 1.32
CA TRP A 65 -19.48 -1.14 0.10
C TRP A 65 -18.61 -2.35 0.43
N TRP A 66 -17.65 -2.19 1.35
CA TRP A 66 -16.73 -3.25 1.74
C TRP A 66 -17.45 -4.41 2.42
N ASN A 67 -18.35 -4.14 3.36
CA ASN A 67 -19.11 -5.17 4.07
C ASN A 67 -19.95 -6.00 3.09
N VAL A 68 -20.74 -5.37 2.22
CA VAL A 68 -21.59 -6.09 1.26
C VAL A 68 -20.76 -6.83 0.22
N SER A 69 -19.58 -6.30 -0.16
CA SER A 69 -18.66 -7.00 -1.06
C SER A 69 -18.06 -8.24 -0.41
N HIS A 70 -17.59 -8.12 0.84
CA HIS A 70 -17.06 -9.23 1.63
C HIS A 70 -18.11 -10.33 1.83
N GLU A 71 -19.34 -9.98 2.22
CA GLU A 71 -20.45 -10.93 2.36
C GLU A 71 -20.75 -11.66 1.03
N THR A 72 -20.70 -10.93 -0.08
CA THR A 72 -20.92 -11.52 -1.41
C THR A 72 -19.83 -12.54 -1.76
N ILE A 73 -18.57 -12.24 -1.48
CA ILE A 73 -17.44 -13.16 -1.68
C ILE A 73 -17.58 -14.40 -0.78
N VAL A 74 -17.87 -14.20 0.51
CA VAL A 74 -18.06 -15.31 1.47
C VAL A 74 -19.19 -16.23 1.03
N SER A 75 -20.29 -15.68 0.52
CA SER A 75 -21.44 -16.47 0.06
C SER A 75 -21.14 -17.43 -1.11
N CYS A 76 -20.03 -17.20 -1.82
CA CYS A 76 -19.58 -18.08 -2.89
C CYS A 76 -18.79 -19.29 -2.40
N GLY A 77 -18.35 -19.31 -1.14
CA GLY A 77 -17.64 -20.44 -0.55
C GLY A 77 -16.37 -20.82 -1.29
N LEU A 78 -15.59 -19.84 -1.76
CA LEU A 78 -14.37 -20.10 -2.53
C LEU A 78 -13.31 -20.77 -1.65
N HIS A 79 -12.58 -21.71 -2.24
CA HIS A 79 -11.46 -22.37 -1.58
C HIS A 79 -10.18 -21.54 -1.74
N ARG A 80 -9.28 -21.59 -0.77
CA ARG A 80 -7.97 -20.89 -0.83
C ARG A 80 -7.18 -21.23 -2.09
N GLU A 81 -7.22 -22.48 -2.53
CA GLU A 81 -6.52 -23.04 -3.68
C GLU A 81 -7.06 -22.47 -4.99
N ALA A 82 -8.38 -22.25 -5.05
CA ALA A 82 -9.02 -21.56 -6.17
C ALA A 82 -8.51 -20.13 -6.25
N LEU A 83 -8.47 -19.40 -5.13
CA LEU A 83 -7.90 -18.06 -5.06
C LEU A 83 -6.44 -18.03 -5.54
N VAL A 84 -5.59 -18.94 -5.05
CA VAL A 84 -4.18 -19.02 -5.48
C VAL A 84 -4.07 -19.25 -6.98
N LYS A 85 -4.91 -20.12 -7.54
CA LYS A 85 -4.97 -20.38 -8.99
C LYS A 85 -5.41 -19.13 -9.75
N THR A 86 -6.50 -18.49 -9.34
CA THR A 86 -7.02 -17.26 -9.95
C THR A 86 -5.96 -16.16 -9.97
N VAL A 87 -5.23 -15.97 -8.87
CA VAL A 87 -4.16 -14.97 -8.80
C VAL A 87 -2.97 -15.32 -9.69
N ARG A 88 -2.59 -16.61 -9.78
CA ARG A 88 -1.53 -17.05 -10.69
C ARG A 88 -1.92 -16.85 -12.15
N ASP A 89 -3.16 -17.14 -12.50
CA ASP A 89 -3.67 -17.08 -13.87
C ASP A 89 -4.13 -15.64 -14.23
N SER A 90 -4.14 -14.73 -13.26
CA SER A 90 -4.46 -13.33 -13.48
C SER A 90 -3.39 -12.63 -14.31
N CYS A 91 -3.80 -11.73 -15.21
CA CYS A 91 -2.89 -10.90 -16.01
C CYS A 91 -2.37 -9.69 -15.21
N VAL A 92 -2.12 -9.84 -13.91
CA VAL A 92 -1.60 -8.74 -13.09
C VAL A 92 -0.18 -8.40 -13.54
N VAL A 93 0.00 -7.15 -13.94
CA VAL A 93 1.30 -6.59 -14.31
C VAL A 93 1.76 -5.65 -13.19
N LEU A 94 3.02 -5.79 -12.81
CA LEU A 94 3.68 -4.87 -11.90
C LEU A 94 4.34 -3.74 -12.69
N ARG A 95 4.45 -2.56 -12.08
CA ARG A 95 5.18 -1.44 -12.67
C ARG A 95 6.63 -1.79 -12.96
N ASP A 96 7.16 -1.25 -14.06
CA ASP A 96 8.53 -1.50 -14.47
C ASP A 96 9.52 -1.02 -13.41
N GLY A 97 10.51 -1.85 -13.07
CA GLY A 97 11.52 -1.52 -12.06
C GLY A 97 11.09 -1.75 -10.60
N VAL A 98 9.84 -2.12 -10.30
CA VAL A 98 9.42 -2.34 -8.90
C VAL A 98 10.21 -3.47 -8.23
N ARG A 99 10.60 -4.52 -8.97
CA ARG A 99 11.39 -5.61 -8.42
C ARG A 99 12.77 -5.13 -7.95
N GLU A 100 13.45 -4.33 -8.78
CA GLU A 100 14.75 -3.75 -8.44
C GLU A 100 14.63 -2.85 -7.21
N PHE A 101 13.57 -2.04 -7.17
CA PHE A 101 13.27 -1.19 -6.04
C PHE A 101 13.08 -1.98 -4.74
N MET A 102 12.25 -3.04 -4.76
CA MET A 102 12.00 -3.87 -3.58
C MET A 102 13.25 -4.63 -3.12
N GLU A 103 14.06 -5.12 -4.06
CA GLU A 103 15.33 -5.80 -3.78
C GLU A 103 16.36 -4.82 -3.13
N LEU A 104 16.40 -3.59 -3.61
CA LEU A 104 17.25 -2.54 -3.04
C LEU A 104 16.85 -2.20 -1.60
N LEU A 105 15.55 -2.12 -1.31
CA LEU A 105 15.06 -1.90 0.05
C LEU A 105 15.37 -3.07 0.97
N TRP A 106 15.21 -4.30 0.50
CA TRP A 106 15.53 -5.50 1.28
C TRP A 106 17.03 -5.60 1.58
N SER A 107 17.91 -5.42 0.59
CA SER A 107 19.37 -5.48 0.77
C SER A 107 19.91 -4.45 1.79
N HIS A 108 19.20 -3.33 1.98
CA HIS A 108 19.53 -2.31 2.98
C HIS A 108 18.69 -2.42 4.26
N SER A 109 17.90 -3.48 4.42
CA SER A 109 17.02 -3.70 5.58
C SER A 109 16.07 -2.52 5.85
N ILE A 110 15.61 -1.84 4.80
CA ILE A 110 14.65 -0.74 4.89
C ILE A 110 13.25 -1.34 5.08
N PRO A 111 12.53 -1.01 6.17
CA PRO A 111 11.18 -1.50 6.39
C PRO A 111 10.21 -0.97 5.32
N VAL A 112 9.38 -1.87 4.81
CA VAL A 112 8.32 -1.56 3.83
C VAL A 112 6.97 -1.94 4.43
N LEU A 113 6.10 -0.95 4.57
CA LEU A 113 4.69 -1.15 4.88
C LEU A 113 3.89 -1.07 3.58
N ILE A 114 3.26 -2.17 3.20
CA ILE A 114 2.22 -2.19 2.16
C ILE A 114 0.89 -1.98 2.85
N PHE A 115 0.26 -0.82 2.65
CA PHE A 115 -1.02 -0.49 3.25
C PHE A 115 -2.09 -0.38 2.16
N SER A 116 -2.97 -1.38 2.10
CA SER A 116 -3.95 -1.51 1.01
C SER A 116 -5.35 -1.74 1.55
N ALA A 117 -6.34 -1.07 0.95
CA ALA A 117 -7.76 -1.37 1.15
C ALA A 117 -8.23 -2.58 0.32
N GLY A 118 -7.33 -3.21 -0.45
CA GLY A 118 -7.62 -4.41 -1.24
C GLY A 118 -7.65 -5.69 -0.40
N LEU A 119 -7.32 -6.82 -1.05
CA LEU A 119 -7.27 -8.15 -0.45
C LEU A 119 -5.85 -8.50 0.00
N GLY A 120 -5.64 -8.66 1.29
CA GLY A 120 -4.33 -9.00 1.85
C GLY A 120 -3.76 -10.32 1.35
N ASP A 121 -4.58 -11.39 1.33
CA ASP A 121 -4.17 -12.72 0.86
C ASP A 121 -3.69 -12.69 -0.61
N VAL A 122 -4.39 -11.93 -1.46
CA VAL A 122 -4.03 -11.78 -2.88
C VAL A 122 -2.73 -11.00 -3.04
N ILE A 123 -2.55 -9.91 -2.29
CA ILE A 123 -1.30 -9.16 -2.27
C ILE A 123 -0.13 -10.06 -1.86
N GLU A 124 -0.28 -10.86 -0.80
CA GLU A 124 0.76 -11.80 -0.39
C GLU A 124 1.07 -12.86 -1.45
N ILE A 125 0.04 -13.41 -2.12
CA ILE A 125 0.24 -14.39 -3.20
C ILE A 125 1.02 -13.74 -4.35
N LEU A 126 0.69 -12.51 -4.74
CA LEU A 126 1.44 -11.79 -5.77
C LEU A 126 2.89 -11.53 -5.36
N LEU A 127 3.13 -11.03 -4.14
CA LEU A 127 4.48 -10.79 -3.65
C LEU A 127 5.31 -12.09 -3.66
N LYS A 128 4.70 -13.24 -3.33
CA LYS A 128 5.35 -14.56 -3.41
C LYS A 128 5.62 -14.96 -4.87
N ASN A 129 4.63 -14.82 -5.76
CA ASN A 129 4.75 -15.16 -7.19
C ASN A 129 5.85 -14.37 -7.89
N PHE A 130 6.05 -13.10 -7.52
CA PHE A 130 7.10 -12.25 -8.09
C PHE A 130 8.43 -12.31 -7.35
N ASN A 131 8.58 -13.23 -6.38
CA ASN A 131 9.76 -13.38 -5.52
C ASN A 131 10.14 -12.08 -4.77
N MET A 132 9.14 -11.30 -4.34
CA MET A 132 9.34 -10.05 -3.59
C MET A 132 8.94 -10.14 -2.12
N TYR A 133 8.28 -11.21 -1.66
CA TYR A 133 7.91 -11.34 -0.25
C TYR A 133 9.17 -11.61 0.60
N ARG A 134 9.50 -10.68 1.50
CA ARG A 134 10.73 -10.63 2.31
C ARG A 134 10.42 -10.21 3.75
N GLU A 135 11.33 -10.47 4.69
CA GLU A 135 11.12 -10.16 6.11
C GLU A 135 11.03 -8.66 6.45
N ASN A 136 11.51 -7.78 5.56
CA ASN A 136 11.38 -6.32 5.74
C ASN A 136 10.01 -5.79 5.31
N ILE A 137 9.13 -6.63 4.76
CA ILE A 137 7.80 -6.25 4.28
C ILE A 137 6.74 -6.60 5.32
N ARG A 138 5.86 -5.65 5.59
CA ARG A 138 4.63 -5.85 6.34
C ARG A 138 3.44 -5.47 5.46
N VAL A 139 2.46 -6.37 5.35
CA VAL A 139 1.21 -6.11 4.63
C VAL A 139 0.09 -5.83 5.64
N VAL A 140 -0.60 -4.71 5.50
CA VAL A 140 -1.80 -4.34 6.25
C VAL A 140 -2.93 -4.13 5.24
N SER A 141 -3.92 -5.01 5.28
CA SER A 141 -5.01 -5.06 4.30
C SER A 141 -6.17 -5.93 4.78
N ASN A 142 -7.24 -6.06 3.97
CA ASN A 142 -8.39 -6.92 4.31
C ASN A 142 -8.03 -8.38 4.06
N PHE A 143 -7.71 -9.11 5.13
CA PHE A 143 -7.38 -10.53 5.06
C PHE A 143 -8.62 -11.40 5.20
N MET A 144 -8.71 -12.43 4.38
CA MET A 144 -9.76 -13.44 4.44
C MET A 144 -9.53 -14.36 5.65
N ARG A 145 -10.64 -14.85 6.19
CA ARG A 145 -10.68 -15.92 7.19
C ARG A 145 -11.13 -17.20 6.49
N PHE A 146 -10.34 -18.26 6.68
CA PHE A 146 -10.63 -19.57 6.14
C PHE A 146 -10.95 -20.54 7.28
N ASN A 147 -11.86 -21.48 7.05
CA ASN A 147 -12.12 -22.60 7.97
C ASN A 147 -11.06 -23.71 7.81
N GLU A 148 -11.21 -24.79 8.56
CA GLU A 148 -10.30 -25.95 8.53
C GLU A 148 -10.28 -26.64 7.16
N GLU A 149 -11.39 -26.56 6.43
CA GLU A 149 -11.55 -27.08 5.08
C GLU A 149 -11.01 -26.13 3.99
N GLY A 150 -10.44 -24.97 4.35
CA GLY A 150 -9.85 -24.04 3.38
C GLY A 150 -10.84 -23.16 2.61
N LEU A 151 -12.11 -23.13 3.01
CA LEU A 151 -13.16 -22.26 2.45
C LEU A 151 -13.18 -20.89 3.13
N ILE A 152 -13.45 -19.84 2.35
CA ILE A 152 -13.63 -18.48 2.89
C ILE A 152 -14.91 -18.44 3.74
N VAL A 153 -14.77 -18.03 5.00
CA VAL A 153 -15.88 -17.88 5.95
C VAL A 153 -16.04 -16.46 6.48
N GLY A 154 -15.17 -15.54 6.09
CA GLY A 154 -15.24 -14.14 6.51
C GLY A 154 -14.00 -13.36 6.17
N PHE A 155 -13.91 -12.15 6.71
CA PHE A 155 -12.73 -11.28 6.67
C PHE A 155 -12.31 -10.92 8.10
N LYS A 156 -11.05 -10.52 8.28
CA LYS A 156 -10.54 -10.02 9.56
C LYS A 156 -10.93 -8.56 9.74
N ASP A 157 -11.40 -8.23 10.93
CA ASP A 157 -11.65 -6.85 11.37
C ASP A 157 -10.35 -6.16 11.82
N PRO A 158 -10.28 -4.82 11.75
CA PRO A 158 -11.28 -3.93 11.16
C PRO A 158 -11.20 -3.89 9.62
N VAL A 159 -12.31 -3.54 8.97
CA VAL A 159 -12.34 -3.27 7.53
C VAL A 159 -11.45 -2.07 7.21
N ILE A 160 -10.52 -2.26 6.28
CA ILE A 160 -9.67 -1.20 5.73
C ILE A 160 -10.29 -0.70 4.43
N HIS A 161 -10.51 0.60 4.35
CA HIS A 161 -11.04 1.30 3.20
C HIS A 161 -10.21 2.55 2.91
N SER A 162 -10.45 3.22 1.78
CA SER A 162 -9.64 4.35 1.32
C SER A 162 -9.44 5.43 2.40
N PHE A 163 -10.49 5.81 3.11
CA PHE A 163 -10.46 6.87 4.14
C PHE A 163 -10.06 6.47 5.57
N ASN A 164 -9.58 5.26 5.84
CA ASN A 164 -9.11 4.88 7.19
C ASN A 164 -7.67 4.34 7.23
N LYS A 165 -6.91 4.56 6.14
CA LYS A 165 -5.51 4.18 6.05
C LYS A 165 -4.60 5.23 6.71
N THR A 166 -4.32 5.07 8.00
CA THR A 166 -3.34 5.90 8.72
C THR A 166 -2.33 5.03 9.46
N ALA A 167 -1.06 5.41 9.53
CA ALA A 167 -0.09 4.64 10.32
C ALA A 167 -0.49 4.60 11.82
N ALA A 168 -1.17 5.64 12.31
CA ALA A 168 -1.75 5.67 13.65
C ALA A 168 -2.77 4.54 13.91
N SER A 169 -3.59 4.17 12.92
CA SER A 169 -4.54 3.05 13.09
C SER A 169 -3.82 1.71 13.26
N ILE A 170 -2.64 1.56 12.66
CA ILE A 170 -1.80 0.36 12.78
C ILE A 170 -1.09 0.29 14.15
N LEU A 171 -0.68 1.44 14.71
CA LEU A 171 0.06 1.53 15.97
C LEU A 171 -0.80 1.28 17.21
N ASN A 172 -2.10 1.60 17.14
CA ASN A 172 -3.04 1.42 18.26
C ASN A 172 -3.49 -0.04 18.43
N GLU A 173 -3.38 -0.86 17.39
CA GLU A 173 -3.65 -2.28 17.49
C GLU A 173 -2.45 -3.01 18.12
N LYS A 174 -2.67 -4.22 18.68
CA LYS A 174 -1.65 -5.10 19.30
C LYS A 174 -0.47 -5.50 18.36
N TYR A 175 -0.28 -4.83 17.24
CA TYR A 175 0.68 -5.11 16.18
C TYR A 175 1.91 -4.20 16.25
N SER A 176 2.50 -4.11 17.43
CA SER A 176 3.69 -3.33 17.77
C SER A 176 4.99 -3.89 17.16
N GLY A 177 4.98 -4.39 15.92
CA GLY A 177 6.20 -4.85 15.23
C GLY A 177 7.02 -3.69 14.65
N MET A 178 6.40 -2.53 14.47
CA MET A 178 7.04 -1.31 13.95
C MET A 178 7.23 -0.33 15.12
N THR A 179 8.12 -0.69 16.05
CA THR A 179 8.28 -0.02 17.36
C THR A 179 9.10 1.27 17.35
N SER A 180 9.64 1.70 16.22
CA SER A 180 10.47 2.91 16.19
C SER A 180 9.90 3.91 15.21
N VAL A 181 9.40 5.02 15.77
CA VAL A 181 9.12 6.23 15.01
C VAL A 181 10.36 6.57 14.16
N ARG A 182 10.13 6.86 12.88
CA ARG A 182 11.21 7.09 11.91
C ARG A 182 11.31 8.58 11.61
N SER A 183 12.52 9.06 11.38
CA SER A 183 12.75 10.45 10.97
C SER A 183 12.51 10.65 9.47
N SER A 184 12.39 9.58 8.66
CA SER A 184 12.17 9.74 7.23
C SER A 184 11.22 8.69 6.69
N VAL A 185 10.23 9.11 5.91
CA VAL A 185 9.26 8.24 5.24
C VAL A 185 9.17 8.62 3.76
N ILE A 186 9.21 7.62 2.88
CA ILE A 186 8.76 7.78 1.49
C ILE A 186 7.37 7.14 1.39
N LEU A 187 6.39 7.94 0.97
CA LEU A 187 5.03 7.51 0.73
C LEU A 187 4.80 7.43 -0.77
N LEU A 188 4.38 6.26 -1.24
CA LEU A 188 3.95 6.04 -2.62
C LEU A 188 2.44 5.77 -2.61
N GLY A 189 1.67 6.60 -3.29
CA GLY A 189 0.22 6.50 -3.36
C GLY A 189 -0.28 6.80 -4.77
N ASP A 190 -1.54 6.51 -5.03
CA ASP A 190 -2.16 6.74 -6.33
C ASP A 190 -3.60 7.25 -6.21
N SER A 191 -4.16 7.27 -4.99
CA SER A 191 -5.40 7.95 -4.67
C SER A 191 -5.17 9.21 -3.82
N THR A 192 -6.18 10.08 -3.72
CA THR A 192 -6.09 11.23 -2.79
C THR A 192 -6.16 10.82 -1.32
N ALA A 193 -6.65 9.62 -1.04
CA ALA A 193 -6.80 9.12 0.33
C ALA A 193 -5.48 8.56 0.88
N ASP A 194 -4.57 8.12 0.01
CA ASP A 194 -3.30 7.50 0.40
C ASP A 194 -2.31 8.49 1.02
N VAL A 195 -2.51 9.80 0.85
CA VAL A 195 -1.68 10.86 1.46
C VAL A 195 -1.57 10.73 2.99
N HIS A 196 -2.58 10.11 3.60
CA HIS A 196 -2.72 9.91 5.05
C HIS A 196 -2.03 8.65 5.58
N MET A 197 -1.51 7.78 4.72
CA MET A 197 -0.91 6.51 5.17
C MET A 197 0.32 6.71 6.06
N ALA A 198 1.02 7.84 5.94
CA ALA A 198 2.15 8.20 6.80
C ALA A 198 1.72 8.92 8.09
N ASP A 199 0.42 9.23 8.28
CA ASP A 199 -0.05 9.96 9.45
C ASP A 199 0.12 9.10 10.70
N GLY A 200 0.97 9.57 11.63
CA GLY A 200 1.40 8.83 12.81
C GLY A 200 2.63 7.93 12.62
N ALA A 201 3.23 7.88 11.43
CA ALA A 201 4.46 7.10 11.16
C ALA A 201 5.74 7.81 11.66
N THR A 202 5.69 9.14 11.77
CA THR A 202 6.80 9.99 12.19
C THR A 202 6.48 10.73 13.49
N ILE A 203 7.49 11.35 14.11
CA ILE A 203 7.26 12.28 15.23
C ILE A 203 6.49 13.46 14.66
N ASN A 204 5.51 13.99 15.42
CA ASN A 204 4.87 15.26 15.07
C ASN A 204 5.91 16.37 15.13
N ASP A 205 6.38 16.78 13.96
CA ASP A 205 7.39 17.82 13.79
C ASP A 205 6.94 18.81 12.71
N PRO A 206 6.18 19.86 13.11
CA PRO A 206 5.67 20.87 12.19
C PRO A 206 6.78 21.67 11.48
N GLN A 207 8.02 21.61 11.98
CA GLN A 207 9.16 22.35 11.42
C GLN A 207 9.96 21.51 10.42
N GLY A 208 9.73 20.19 10.34
CA GLY A 208 10.40 19.28 9.40
C GLY A 208 11.89 19.07 9.65
N ILE A 209 12.37 19.33 10.86
CA ILE A 209 13.78 19.26 11.27
C ILE A 209 14.17 17.84 11.74
N LEU A 210 13.26 17.18 12.45
CA LEU A 210 13.39 15.86 13.07
C LEU A 210 12.68 14.77 12.27
N SER A 211 11.69 15.11 11.46
CA SER A 211 11.06 14.15 10.55
C SER A 211 10.66 14.71 9.19
N THR A 212 10.75 13.87 8.16
CA THR A 212 10.40 14.24 6.77
C THR A 212 9.58 13.14 6.13
N VAL A 213 8.51 13.51 5.42
CA VAL A 213 7.72 12.61 4.60
C VAL A 213 7.76 13.12 3.16
N LEU A 214 8.31 12.32 2.25
CA LEU A 214 8.25 12.58 0.80
C LEU A 214 7.08 11.80 0.20
N ARG A 215 6.14 12.49 -0.42
CA ARG A 215 4.93 11.90 -1.00
C ARG A 215 5.01 11.90 -2.52
N ILE A 216 4.91 10.72 -3.11
CA ILE A 216 4.93 10.50 -4.56
C ILE A 216 3.58 9.90 -4.97
N GLY A 217 2.87 10.61 -5.83
CA GLY A 217 1.53 10.26 -6.30
C GLY A 217 1.54 9.77 -7.75
N PHE A 218 1.08 8.56 -8.02
CA PHE A 218 0.84 8.06 -9.37
C PHE A 218 -0.55 8.50 -9.83
N LEU A 219 -0.65 9.35 -10.86
CA LEU A 219 -1.91 9.80 -11.42
C LEU A 219 -2.12 9.16 -12.80
N ASN A 220 -2.99 8.14 -12.86
CA ASN A 220 -3.25 7.36 -14.08
C ASN A 220 -4.68 7.56 -14.64
N GLU A 221 -5.61 8.06 -13.84
CA GLU A 221 -7.01 8.19 -14.22
C GLU A 221 -7.50 9.64 -14.12
N SER A 222 -8.32 10.05 -15.10
CA SER A 222 -8.95 11.37 -15.13
C SER A 222 -7.96 12.52 -14.83
N VAL A 223 -6.80 12.49 -15.49
CA VAL A 223 -5.67 13.38 -15.23
C VAL A 223 -6.13 14.84 -15.18
N GLU A 224 -6.92 15.28 -16.15
CA GLU A 224 -7.38 16.67 -16.27
C GLU A 224 -8.24 17.10 -15.07
N LYS A 225 -8.95 16.16 -14.43
CA LYS A 225 -9.81 16.44 -13.27
C LYS A 225 -9.05 16.45 -11.96
N HIS A 226 -8.02 15.62 -11.84
CA HIS A 226 -7.36 15.35 -10.56
C HIS A 226 -5.99 16.01 -10.42
N LEU A 227 -5.35 16.43 -11.51
CA LEU A 227 -3.97 16.92 -11.50
C LEU A 227 -3.73 18.06 -10.50
N GLU A 228 -4.60 19.06 -10.47
CA GLU A 228 -4.43 20.20 -9.56
C GLU A 228 -4.52 19.76 -8.09
N LYS A 229 -5.50 18.92 -7.75
CA LYS A 229 -5.61 18.34 -6.41
C LYS A 229 -4.40 17.47 -6.05
N TYR A 230 -3.84 16.72 -7.00
CA TYR A 230 -2.65 15.90 -6.76
C TYR A 230 -1.42 16.75 -6.48
N LYS A 231 -1.24 17.87 -7.18
CA LYS A 231 -0.15 18.82 -6.93
C LYS A 231 -0.23 19.46 -5.55
N ASP A 232 -1.44 19.60 -5.00
CA ASP A 232 -1.63 20.17 -3.66
C ASP A 232 -1.27 19.19 -2.53
N ILE A 233 -1.38 17.87 -2.77
CA ILE A 233 -1.25 16.84 -1.71
C ILE A 233 0.00 15.96 -1.84
N TYR A 234 0.60 15.88 -3.04
CA TYR A 234 1.82 15.10 -3.30
C TYR A 234 2.97 16.04 -3.66
N ASP A 235 4.16 15.75 -3.14
CA ASP A 235 5.38 16.51 -3.46
C ASP A 235 5.85 16.24 -4.91
N ILE A 236 5.63 15.01 -5.39
CA ILE A 236 5.93 14.57 -6.76
C ILE A 236 4.71 13.88 -7.33
N VAL A 237 4.22 14.33 -8.49
CA VAL A 237 3.12 13.71 -9.23
C VAL A 237 3.66 13.06 -10.50
N LEU A 238 3.46 11.74 -10.62
CA LEU A 238 3.84 10.95 -11.78
C LEU A 238 2.60 10.70 -12.65
N VAL A 239 2.49 11.45 -13.75
CA VAL A 239 1.30 11.41 -14.63
C VAL A 239 1.50 10.37 -15.72
N ASN A 240 0.61 9.37 -15.77
CA ASN A 240 0.67 8.26 -16.73
C ASN A 240 2.05 7.57 -16.80
N ASP A 241 2.74 7.49 -15.66
CA ASP A 241 4.02 6.80 -15.52
C ASP A 241 3.77 5.38 -15.00
N ASP A 242 4.11 4.39 -15.82
CA ASP A 242 3.98 2.98 -15.49
C ASP A 242 5.24 2.37 -14.87
N SER A 243 6.23 3.19 -14.54
CA SER A 243 7.53 2.79 -14.00
C SER A 243 7.74 3.19 -12.54
N PHE A 244 8.70 2.54 -11.89
CA PHE A 244 9.28 2.93 -10.60
C PHE A 244 10.59 3.70 -10.77
N SER A 245 10.86 4.26 -11.96
CA SER A 245 12.13 4.93 -12.26
C SER A 245 12.44 6.09 -11.31
N VAL A 246 11.44 6.94 -11.02
CA VAL A 246 11.58 8.07 -10.08
C VAL A 246 11.76 7.60 -8.63
N PRO A 247 10.87 6.74 -8.05
CA PRO A 247 11.10 6.17 -6.73
C PRO A 247 12.48 5.49 -6.59
N LEU A 248 12.90 4.73 -7.61
CA LEU A 248 14.18 4.04 -7.65
C LEU A 248 15.36 5.01 -7.66
N ALA A 249 15.32 6.05 -8.50
CA ALA A 249 16.36 7.07 -8.53
C ALA A 249 16.47 7.82 -7.19
N ILE A 250 15.35 8.13 -6.54
CA ILE A 250 15.33 8.80 -5.24
C ILE A 250 16.01 7.92 -4.19
N ILE A 251 15.61 6.65 -4.06
CA ILE A 251 16.19 5.78 -3.03
C ILE A 251 17.67 5.51 -3.27
N GLN A 252 18.09 5.33 -4.53
CA GLN A 252 19.51 5.17 -4.88
C GLN A 252 20.33 6.39 -4.46
N ASN A 253 19.81 7.60 -4.68
CA ASN A 253 20.49 8.83 -4.26
C ASN A 253 20.57 8.94 -2.74
N VAL A 254 19.47 8.68 -2.02
CA VAL A 254 19.45 8.69 -0.54
C VAL A 254 20.50 7.73 0.02
N LEU A 255 20.58 6.50 -0.52
CA LEU A 255 21.54 5.49 -0.09
C LEU A 255 22.99 5.90 -0.38
N ARG A 256 23.28 6.43 -1.58
CA ARG A 256 24.62 6.94 -1.94
C ARG A 256 25.06 8.08 -1.04
N SER A 257 24.18 9.05 -0.79
CA SER A 257 24.47 10.16 0.12
C SER A 257 24.76 9.67 1.54
N HIS A 258 24.00 8.68 2.02
CA HIS A 258 24.24 8.09 3.34
C HIS A 258 25.60 7.38 3.44
N GLN A 259 25.98 6.60 2.43
CA GLN A 259 27.29 5.94 2.37
C GLN A 259 28.44 6.96 2.41
N SER A 260 28.35 8.02 1.60
CA SER A 260 29.36 9.08 1.58
C SER A 260 29.50 9.80 2.92
N LEU A 261 28.40 10.05 3.63
CA LEU A 261 28.42 10.66 4.96
C LEU A 261 29.11 9.76 5.99
N MET A 262 28.86 8.44 5.95
CA MET A 262 29.50 7.48 6.84
C MET A 262 31.01 7.41 6.61
N GLU A 263 31.46 7.33 5.36
CA GLU A 263 32.88 7.31 4.99
C GLU A 263 33.63 8.57 5.45
N ASN A 264 33.03 9.74 5.27
CA ASN A 264 33.60 11.02 5.72
C ASN A 264 33.69 11.15 7.24
N THR A 265 32.73 10.56 7.97
CA THR A 265 32.70 10.56 9.44
C THR A 265 33.80 9.65 10.02
N VAL A 266 34.02 8.48 9.41
CA VAL A 266 35.11 7.57 9.81
C VAL A 266 36.49 8.20 9.52
N SER A 267 36.65 8.83 8.35
CA SER A 267 37.92 9.50 7.98
C SER A 267 38.28 10.69 8.89
N SER A 268 37.29 11.40 9.44
CA SER A 268 37.52 12.52 10.36
C SER A 268 37.82 12.06 11.80
N ALA A 269 37.21 10.97 12.26
CA ALA A 269 37.52 10.36 13.55
C ALA A 269 38.96 9.80 13.61
N ASP A 270 39.44 9.18 12.53
CA ASP A 270 40.82 8.65 12.43
C ASP A 270 41.90 9.74 12.34
N LYS A 271 41.51 10.98 12.00
CA LYS A 271 42.41 12.14 11.98
C LYS A 271 42.49 12.88 13.32
N GLN A 272 41.53 12.69 14.22
CA GLN A 272 41.56 13.28 15.57
C GLN A 272 42.23 12.38 16.62
N SER A 273 42.52 11.12 16.27
CA SER A 273 43.19 10.13 17.12
C SER A 273 44.71 9.98 16.86
N LYS A 274 45.29 10.88 16.05
CA LYS A 274 46.73 11.05 15.84
C LYS A 274 47.17 12.44 16.26
#